data_AF-B1LWK4-F1
#
_entry.id   AF-B1LWK4-F1
#
_cell.length_a   1.000
_cell.length_b   1.000
_cell.length_c   1.000
_cell.angle_alpha   90.00
_cell.angle_beta   90.00
_cell.angle_gamma   90.00
#
_symmetry.space_group_name_H-M   'P 1'
#
loop_
_entity.id
_entity.type
_entity.pdbx_description
1 polymer ?
#
loop_
_entity_poly.entity_id
_entity_poly.type
_entity_poly.pdbx_seq_one_letter_code
_entity_poly.pdbx_strand_id
1 'polypeptide(L)' 'MLRAAHRHSARHADEVRSSVLCGCFFCLEVFAPDEIAGWIADDGTALCTRCGIDAVIGDLSGYPAGNAAFLRAMRDEWF' A
#
# COMPACT_ATOMS: atom_id res chain seq x y z
N MET A 1 -13.16 -8.70 -4.19
CA MET A 1 -12.27 -7.68 -4.78
C MET A 1 -11.27 -7.19 -3.76
N LEU A 2 -11.71 -6.59 -2.64
CA LEU A 2 -10.81 -6.08 -1.59
C LEU A 2 -9.84 -7.15 -1.06
N ARG A 3 -10.32 -8.37 -0.77
CA ARG A 3 -9.45 -9.46 -0.30
C ARG A 3 -8.36 -9.86 -1.28
N ALA A 4 -8.62 -9.67 -2.59
CA ALA A 4 -7.62 -9.90 -3.61
C ALA A 4 -6.61 -8.76 -3.65
N ALA A 5 -7.06 -7.51 -3.50
CA ALA A 5 -6.18 -6.35 -3.37
C ALA A 5 -5.28 -6.43 -2.14
N HIS A 6 -5.78 -6.89 -0.99
CA HIS A 6 -4.97 -7.06 0.22
C HIS A 6 -3.80 -8.05 0.07
N ARG A 7 -3.82 -8.93 -0.93
CA ARG A 7 -2.62 -9.77 -1.19
C ARG A 7 -1.44 -8.97 -1.75
N HIS A 8 -1.71 -7.77 -2.27
CA HIS A 8 -0.71 -6.84 -2.79
C HIS A 8 -0.21 -5.86 -1.71
N SER A 9 -0.54 -6.07 -0.44
CA SER A 9 -0.05 -5.26 0.69
C SER A 9 0.94 -5.98 1.61
N ALA A 10 1.37 -7.20 1.25
CA ALA A 10 2.60 -7.79 1.77
C ALA A 10 3.48 -8.35 0.64
N ARG A 11 4.80 -8.45 0.86
CA ARG A 11 5.75 -9.08 -0.07
C ARG A 11 5.70 -8.55 -1.51
N HIS A 12 5.53 -7.24 -1.65
CA HIS A 12 5.23 -6.56 -2.91
C HIS A 12 6.31 -5.54 -3.31
N ALA A 13 7.56 -5.75 -2.88
CA ALA A 13 8.61 -4.75 -3.07
C ALA A 13 8.81 -4.36 -4.54
N ASP A 14 8.81 -5.32 -5.46
CA ASP A 14 8.99 -5.07 -6.88
C ASP A 14 7.81 -4.31 -7.50
N GLU A 15 6.59 -4.64 -7.07
CA GLU A 15 5.37 -3.96 -7.51
C GLU A 15 5.33 -2.51 -7.02
N VAL A 16 5.60 -2.29 -5.72
CA VAL A 16 5.61 -0.93 -5.14
C VAL A 16 6.72 -0.09 -5.74
N ARG A 17 7.94 -0.63 -5.92
CA ARG A 17 9.04 0.11 -6.55
C ARG A 17 8.79 0.46 -8.00
N SER A 18 7.97 -0.34 -8.70
CA SER A 18 7.61 -0.10 -10.10
C SER A 18 6.33 0.75 -10.23
N SER A 19 5.61 0.97 -9.14
CA SER A 19 4.40 1.79 -9.10
C SER A 19 4.73 3.26 -9.34
N VAL A 20 3.72 4.06 -9.70
CA VAL A 20 3.85 5.52 -9.79
C VAL A 20 3.36 6.17 -8.50
N LEU A 21 2.37 5.55 -7.86
CA LEU A 21 1.79 6.02 -6.61
C LEU A 21 1.50 4.83 -5.68
N CYS A 22 1.61 5.09 -4.40
CA CYS A 22 1.24 4.17 -3.34
C CYS A 22 0.19 4.81 -2.44
N GLY A 23 -0.74 4.00 -1.94
CA GLY A 23 -1.72 4.41 -0.94
C GLY A 23 -1.55 3.61 0.34
N CYS A 24 -1.68 4.28 1.48
CA CYS A 24 -1.84 3.59 2.75
C CYS A 24 -3.33 3.48 3.09
N PHE A 25 -3.86 2.26 3.21
CA PHE A 25 -5.26 2.07 3.57
C PHE A 25 -5.53 2.19 5.08
N PHE A 26 -4.52 2.37 5.92
CA PHE A 26 -4.73 2.71 7.34
C PHE A 26 -4.98 4.22 7.53
N CYS A 27 -4.01 5.06 7.16
CA CYS A 27 -4.10 6.52 7.34
C CYS A 27 -4.71 7.26 6.13
N LEU A 28 -5.00 6.55 5.04
CA LEU A 28 -5.60 7.06 3.80
C LEU A 28 -4.72 8.04 2.99
N GLU A 29 -3.45 8.15 3.34
CA GLU A 29 -2.48 8.99 2.63
C GLU A 29 -1.97 8.34 1.36
N VAL A 30 -1.68 9.16 0.36
CA VAL A 30 -1.10 8.77 -0.94
C VAL A 30 0.26 9.43 -1.09
N PHE A 31 1.25 8.70 -1.59
CA PHE A 31 2.63 9.14 -1.69
C PHE A 31 3.35 8.45 -2.85
N ALA A 32 4.48 9.02 -3.28
CA ALA A 32 5.32 8.38 -4.28
C ALA A 32 6.08 7.19 -3.66
N PRO A 33 6.32 6.10 -4.41
CA PRO A 33 7.06 4.95 -3.88
C PRO A 33 8.50 5.30 -3.48
N ASP A 34 9.11 6.30 -4.12
CA ASP A 34 10.45 6.79 -3.78
C ASP A 34 10.53 7.43 -2.38
N GLU A 35 9.40 7.81 -1.78
CA GLU A 35 9.36 8.29 -0.38
C GLU A 35 9.51 7.13 0.63
N ILE A 36 9.36 5.86 0.20
CA ILE A 36 9.37 4.70 1.09
C ILE A 36 10.80 4.32 1.49
N ALA A 37 11.18 4.80 2.68
CA ALA A 37 12.42 4.37 3.34
C ALA A 37 12.25 3.14 4.25
N GLY A 38 11.03 2.91 4.75
CA GLY A 38 10.73 1.82 5.69
C GLY A 38 10.28 0.56 4.98
N TRP A 39 10.96 -0.55 5.25
CA TRP A 39 10.64 -1.87 4.71
C TRP A 39 10.81 -2.90 5.81
N ILE A 40 9.91 -3.89 5.87
CA ILE A 40 10.14 -5.09 6.67
C ILE A 40 11.12 -5.95 5.86
N ALA A 41 12.29 -6.26 6.44
CA ALA A 41 13.44 -6.75 5.69
C ALA A 41 13.24 -8.17 5.12
N ASP A 42 12.66 -9.07 5.91
CA ASP A 42 12.52 -10.49 5.56
C ASP A 42 11.37 -10.77 4.59
N ASP A 43 10.42 -9.84 4.46
CA ASP A 43 9.23 -10.01 3.62
C ASP A 43 9.20 -9.07 2.41
N GLY A 44 9.93 -7.95 2.41
CA GLY A 44 9.83 -6.92 1.37
C GLY A 44 8.50 -6.17 1.39
N THR A 45 7.86 -6.05 2.54
CA THR A 45 6.63 -5.28 2.73
C THR A 45 6.99 -3.82 3.05
N ALA A 46 6.36 -2.88 2.34
CA ALA A 46 6.61 -1.46 2.54
C ALA A 46 5.89 -0.94 3.79
N LEU A 47 6.53 -0.04 4.52
CA LEU A 47 5.91 0.71 5.61
C LEU A 47 5.46 2.09 5.09
N CYS A 48 4.27 2.52 5.52
CA CYS A 48 3.75 3.82 5.17
C CYS A 48 4.66 4.95 5.64
N THR A 49 4.94 5.91 4.75
CA THR A 49 5.81 7.07 5.01
C THR A 49 5.23 8.07 6.01
N ARG A 50 3.93 7.96 6.31
CA ARG A 50 3.19 8.87 7.19
C ARG A 50 2.91 8.27 8.57
N CYS A 51 2.53 6.98 8.64
CA CYS A 51 2.15 6.34 9.89
C CYS A 51 3.02 5.13 10.30
N GLY A 52 3.92 4.67 9.44
CA GLY A 52 4.85 3.57 9.75
C GLY A 52 4.24 2.17 9.76
N ILE A 53 2.97 2.00 9.41
CA ILE A 53 2.29 0.69 9.34
C ILE A 53 2.44 0.07 7.96
N ASP A 54 2.48 -1.26 7.90
CA ASP A 54 2.54 -2.15 6.74
C ASP A 54 1.20 -2.26 5.98
N ALA A 55 0.48 -1.15 5.83
CA ALA A 55 -0.81 -1.09 5.15
C ALA A 55 -0.71 -0.36 3.80
N VAL A 56 0.32 -0.67 3.01
CA VAL A 56 0.64 0.01 1.74
C VAL A 56 0.21 -0.84 0.55
N ILE A 57 -0.32 -0.21 -0.50
CA ILE A 57 -0.61 -0.85 -1.79
C ILE A 57 -0.16 0.08 -2.93
N GLY A 58 0.48 -0.49 -3.97
CA GLY A 58 0.92 0.24 -5.17
C GLY A 58 -0.14 0.24 -6.28
N ASP A 59 -0.10 1.20 -7.20
CA ASP A 59 -1.03 1.24 -8.34
C ASP A 59 -0.75 0.18 -9.43
N LEU A 60 0.44 -0.43 -9.44
CA LEU A 60 0.70 -1.60 -10.26
C LEU A 60 0.11 -2.92 -9.70
N SER A 61 -0.53 -2.88 -8.54
CA SER A 61 -1.34 -4.01 -8.03
C SER A 61 -2.54 -4.35 -8.93
N GLY A 62 -2.89 -3.48 -9.87
CA GLY A 62 -4.13 -3.55 -10.64
C GLY A 62 -5.35 -3.01 -9.88
N TYR A 63 -5.14 -2.39 -8.71
CA TYR A 63 -6.17 -1.76 -7.89
C TYR A 63 -5.92 -0.25 -7.72
N PRO A 64 -6.96 0.56 -7.45
CA PRO A 64 -6.84 2.02 -7.47
C PRO A 64 -6.23 2.56 -6.17
N ALA A 65 -4.93 2.35 -5.98
CA ALA A 65 -4.17 2.72 -4.77
C ALA A 65 -4.24 4.21 -4.39
N GLY A 66 -4.52 5.10 -5.35
CA GLY A 66 -4.68 6.55 -5.10
C GLY A 66 -6.11 7.00 -4.84
N ASN A 67 -7.08 6.09 -4.88
CA ASN A 67 -8.49 6.43 -4.74
C ASN A 67 -8.92 6.36 -3.28
N ALA A 68 -9.32 7.50 -2.72
CA ALA A 68 -9.70 7.60 -1.31
C ALA A 68 -10.91 6.71 -0.92
N ALA A 69 -11.86 6.44 -1.83
CA ALA A 69 -12.98 5.55 -1.55
C ALA A 69 -12.53 4.08 -1.49
N PHE A 70 -11.61 3.67 -2.37
CA PHE A 70 -11.01 2.35 -2.32
C PHE A 70 -10.16 2.15 -1.05
N LEU A 71 -9.30 3.12 -0.71
CA LEU A 71 -8.50 3.06 0.52
C LEU A 71 -9.38 2.98 1.78
N ARG A 72 -10.49 3.73 1.83
CA ARG A 72 -11.48 3.59 2.92
C ARG A 72 -12.11 2.21 2.97
N ALA A 73 -12.52 1.66 1.83
CA ALA A 73 -13.10 0.32 1.78
C ALA A 73 -12.11 -0.76 2.23
N MET A 74 -10.83 -0.62 1.88
CA MET A 74 -9.76 -1.47 2.43
C MET A 74 -9.64 -1.26 3.94
N ARG A 75 -9.60 -0.02 4.43
CA ARG A 75 -9.54 0.23 5.88
C ARG A 75 -10.64 -0.48 6.65
N ASP A 76 -11.89 -0.28 6.23
CA ASP A 76 -13.07 -0.79 6.94
C ASP A 76 -13.14 -2.33 6.99
N GLU A 77 -12.41 -3.04 6.13
CA GLU A 77 -12.34 -4.52 6.13
C GLU A 77 -11.20 -5.07 7.00
N TRP A 78 -10.11 -4.30 7.24
CA TRP A 78 -8.92 -4.77 7.96
C TRP A 78 -8.59 -4.03 9.26
N PHE A 79 -9.24 -2.90 9.56
CA PHE A 79 -9.04 -2.06 10.75
C PHE A 79 -10.35 -1.57 11.33
#